data_AF-A0A6J4NWK5-F1
#
_entry.id   AF-A0A6J4NWK5-F1
#
_cell.length_a   1.000
_cell.length_b   1.000
_cell.length_c   1.000
_cell.angle_alpha   90.00
_cell.angle_beta   90.00
_cell.angle_gamma   90.00
#
_symmetry.space_group_name_H-M   'P 1'
#
loop_
_entity.id
_entity.type
_entity.pdbx_description
1 polymer ?
#
loop_
_entity_poly.entity_id
_entity_poly.type
_entity_poly.pdbx_seq_one_letter_code
_entity_poly.pdbx_strand_id
1 'polypeptide(L)'
;MNPLSIRFAPDVVSEKTAEIARSATTGSHFLRSANFTVISPGDLSRMFDLYDRAFFDGFLRRAVAERAGGRLRFRLAPRMTRAGGKTFRTRRRVGRGPNAAYETSYEIAISTRLLFLSFDDATRPVTVCGLPGTDRLCALQRIMEHEMLHLLEMLVWDASSCAAARFKSLARNVFGHGASTHDLVTPAERAVRKFDLRVGDSVSFEFEGRPLRGTVNRVNRRATVLVESAKGVRYTNGKRYEKFYIPLGMLTKAPPA
;
A
#
# COMPACT_ATOMS: atom_id res chain seq x y z
N MET A 1 21.34 15.80 -11.66
CA MET A 1 20.01 15.73 -12.29
C MET A 1 19.06 16.65 -11.53
N ASN A 2 18.34 17.57 -12.20
CA ASN A 2 17.23 18.29 -11.60
C ASN A 2 15.94 17.47 -11.82
N PRO A 3 15.33 16.86 -10.80
CA PRO A 3 14.19 15.98 -11.02
C PRO A 3 12.95 16.71 -11.53
N LEU A 4 12.84 18.03 -11.27
CA LEU A 4 11.68 18.82 -11.68
C LEU A 4 11.64 19.13 -13.18
N SER A 5 12.76 18.97 -13.88
CA SER A 5 12.81 19.14 -15.34
C SER A 5 12.48 17.85 -16.11
N ILE A 6 12.34 16.71 -15.42
CA ILE A 6 12.01 15.44 -16.07
C ILE A 6 10.55 15.49 -16.50
N ARG A 7 10.32 15.27 -17.80
CA ARG A 7 9.00 15.15 -18.40
C ARG A 7 9.08 14.18 -19.57
N PHE A 8 8.10 13.29 -19.65
CA PHE A 8 7.91 12.40 -20.78
C PHE A 8 6.57 12.67 -21.44
N ALA A 9 6.50 12.48 -22.75
CA ALA A 9 5.24 12.50 -23.48
C ALA A 9 4.42 11.24 -23.16
N PRO A 10 3.07 11.30 -23.19
CA PRO A 10 2.22 10.18 -22.75
C PRO A 10 2.45 8.86 -23.49
N ASP A 11 2.73 8.93 -24.80
CA ASP A 11 3.09 7.80 -25.65
C ASP A 11 4.41 7.14 -25.19
N VAL A 12 5.43 7.95 -24.90
CA VAL A 12 6.72 7.47 -24.36
C VAL A 12 6.54 6.80 -23.00
N VAL A 13 5.72 7.37 -22.12
CA VAL A 13 5.40 6.74 -20.82
C VAL A 13 4.73 5.39 -21.05
N SER A 14 3.73 5.32 -21.93
CA SER A 14 3.01 4.09 -22.24
C SER A 14 3.93 3.01 -22.81
N GLU A 15 4.80 3.37 -23.74
CA GLU A 15 5.77 2.45 -24.35
C GLU A 15 6.74 1.88 -23.30
N LYS A 16 7.37 2.76 -22.50
CA LYS A 16 8.30 2.36 -21.42
C LYS A 16 7.60 1.46 -20.40
N THR A 17 6.41 1.82 -19.94
CA THR A 17 5.66 1.03 -18.96
C THR A 17 5.30 -0.35 -19.52
N ALA A 18 4.91 -0.44 -20.80
CA ALA A 18 4.64 -1.72 -21.45
C ALA A 18 5.90 -2.59 -21.60
N GLU A 19 7.05 -1.98 -21.94
CA GLU A 19 8.33 -2.68 -22.01
C GLU A 19 8.78 -3.22 -20.65
N ILE A 20 8.63 -2.40 -19.60
CA ILE A 20 8.91 -2.82 -18.22
C ILE A 20 8.00 -3.97 -17.81
N ALA A 21 6.71 -3.93 -18.17
CA ALA A 21 5.76 -5.01 -17.86
C ALA A 21 6.23 -6.34 -18.48
N ARG A 22 6.56 -6.33 -19.79
CA ARG A 22 7.12 -7.49 -20.50
C ARG A 22 8.41 -7.99 -19.83
N SER A 23 9.34 -7.08 -19.56
CA SER A 23 10.65 -7.39 -18.96
C SER A 23 10.56 -7.93 -17.53
N ALA A 24 9.57 -7.47 -16.76
CA ALA A 24 9.28 -7.97 -15.43
C ALA A 24 8.72 -9.39 -15.50
N THR A 25 7.84 -9.67 -16.47
CA THR A 25 7.24 -11.01 -16.62
C THR A 25 8.19 -12.09 -17.13
N THR A 26 9.04 -11.76 -18.10
CA THR A 26 9.93 -12.75 -18.74
C THR A 26 11.06 -13.22 -17.80
N GLY A 27 11.49 -12.37 -16.86
CA GLY A 27 12.64 -12.67 -16.01
C GLY A 27 12.31 -12.98 -14.56
N SER A 28 11.06 -13.37 -14.27
CA SER A 28 10.63 -13.79 -12.93
C SER A 28 10.10 -15.22 -12.92
N HIS A 29 10.47 -15.98 -11.89
CA HIS A 29 9.86 -17.29 -11.64
C HIS A 29 8.45 -17.20 -11.01
N PHE A 30 8.04 -16.04 -10.48
CA PHE A 30 6.75 -15.87 -9.79
C PHE A 30 5.79 -14.97 -10.56
N LEU A 31 6.27 -13.80 -10.98
CA LEU A 31 5.51 -12.81 -11.75
C LEU A 31 5.58 -13.20 -13.23
N ARG A 32 4.81 -14.22 -13.66
CA ARG A 32 4.84 -14.72 -15.06
C ARG A 32 3.72 -14.22 -15.95
N SER A 33 2.75 -13.51 -15.38
CA SER A 33 1.58 -13.01 -16.11
C SER A 33 1.03 -11.74 -15.47
N ALA A 34 0.17 -11.03 -16.20
CA ALA A 34 -0.45 -9.78 -15.74
C ALA A 34 -1.28 -9.95 -14.45
N ASN A 35 -1.96 -11.10 -14.30
CA ASN A 35 -2.76 -11.44 -13.11
C ASN A 35 -2.08 -12.51 -12.25
N PHE A 36 -0.78 -12.37 -12.02
CA PHE A 36 0.01 -13.28 -11.17
C PHE A 36 -0.67 -13.55 -9.80
N THR A 37 -0.39 -14.73 -9.25
CA THR A 37 -0.93 -15.19 -7.95
C THR A 37 0.12 -15.19 -6.84
N VAL A 38 1.40 -15.09 -7.21
CA VAL A 38 2.54 -15.07 -6.29
C VAL A 38 3.53 -13.99 -6.74
N ILE A 39 4.16 -13.34 -5.78
CA ILE A 39 5.21 -12.35 -6.00
C ILE A 39 6.23 -12.43 -4.87
N SER A 40 7.50 -12.12 -5.16
CA SER A 40 8.60 -12.07 -4.21
C SER A 40 9.14 -10.65 -4.02
N PRO A 41 9.88 -10.38 -2.93
CA PRO A 41 10.64 -9.13 -2.81
C PRO A 41 11.67 -8.91 -3.93
N GLY A 42 12.20 -9.99 -4.51
CA GLY A 42 13.13 -9.92 -5.64
C GLY A 42 12.47 -9.35 -6.90
N ASP A 43 11.19 -9.68 -7.13
CA ASP A 43 10.41 -9.12 -8.24
C ASP A 43 10.21 -7.62 -8.09
N LEU A 44 9.99 -7.15 -6.85
CA LEU A 44 9.90 -5.71 -6.56
C LEU A 44 11.22 -4.99 -6.82
N SER A 45 12.34 -5.57 -6.39
CA SER A 45 13.66 -5.00 -6.65
C SER A 45 13.94 -4.93 -8.15
N ARG A 46 13.63 -5.99 -8.89
CA ARG A 46 13.80 -6.04 -10.34
C ARG A 46 12.94 -4.99 -11.03
N MET A 47 11.66 -4.88 -10.66
CA MET A 47 10.76 -3.88 -11.23
C MET A 47 11.27 -2.46 -10.95
N PHE A 48 11.72 -2.18 -9.73
CA PHE A 48 12.36 -0.92 -9.39
C PHE A 48 13.56 -0.62 -10.30
N ASP A 49 14.45 -1.59 -10.51
CA ASP A 49 15.65 -1.39 -11.34
C ASP A 49 15.30 -1.13 -12.81
N LEU A 50 14.25 -1.78 -13.34
CA LEU A 50 13.74 -1.53 -14.68
C LEU A 50 13.19 -0.10 -14.82
N TYR A 51 12.39 0.36 -13.85
CA TYR A 51 11.89 1.73 -13.83
C TYR A 51 13.01 2.76 -13.64
N ASP A 52 13.95 2.51 -12.74
CA ASP A 52 15.05 3.43 -12.44
C ASP A 52 15.90 3.66 -13.68
N ARG A 53 16.20 2.60 -14.44
CA ARG A 53 16.88 2.71 -15.73
C ARG A 53 16.04 3.46 -16.77
N ALA A 54 14.77 3.08 -16.94
CA ALA A 54 13.94 3.61 -18.02
C ALA A 54 13.55 5.09 -17.86
N PHE A 55 13.33 5.56 -16.63
CA PHE A 55 12.81 6.90 -16.34
C PHE A 55 13.82 7.83 -15.66
N PHE A 56 14.78 7.28 -14.91
CA PHE A 56 15.72 8.05 -14.12
C PHE A 56 17.19 7.75 -14.46
N ASP A 57 17.46 6.98 -15.52
CA ASP A 57 18.81 6.63 -15.96
C ASP A 57 19.68 6.07 -14.81
N GLY A 58 19.08 5.26 -13.93
CA GLY A 58 19.75 4.66 -12.77
C GLY A 58 20.08 5.64 -11.62
N PHE A 59 19.56 6.88 -11.67
CA PHE A 59 19.85 7.91 -10.69
C PHE A 59 19.43 7.51 -9.27
N LEU A 60 18.29 6.86 -9.07
CA LEU A 60 17.81 6.54 -7.71
C LEU A 60 18.75 5.54 -7.03
N ARG A 61 19.20 4.50 -7.74
CA ARG A 61 20.21 3.57 -7.20
C ARG A 61 21.50 4.28 -6.82
N ARG A 62 22.03 5.15 -7.69
CA ARG A 62 23.25 5.92 -7.40
C ARG A 62 23.08 6.84 -6.19
N ALA A 63 21.97 7.59 -6.13
CA ALA A 63 21.68 8.48 -5.02
C ALA A 63 21.50 7.74 -3.68
N VAL A 64 20.90 6.54 -3.68
CA VAL A 64 20.85 5.67 -2.50
C VAL A 64 22.24 5.16 -2.11
N ALA A 65 23.08 4.80 -3.09
CA ALA A 65 24.45 4.38 -2.84
C ALA A 65 25.24 5.49 -2.12
N GLU A 66 25.16 6.71 -2.62
CA GLU A 66 25.82 7.89 -2.05
C GLU A 66 25.30 8.27 -0.66
N ARG A 67 23.96 8.30 -0.47
CA ARG A 67 23.36 8.81 0.79
C ARG A 67 23.17 7.77 1.89
N ALA A 68 23.10 6.49 1.54
CA ALA A 68 22.70 5.42 2.45
C ALA A 68 23.56 4.16 2.31
N GLY A 69 24.71 4.23 1.63
CA GLY A 69 25.58 3.08 1.40
C GLY A 69 24.88 1.93 0.67
N GLY A 70 23.93 2.26 -0.21
CA GLY A 70 23.20 1.28 -1.02
C GLY A 70 22.03 0.59 -0.29
N ARG A 71 21.69 1.04 0.93
CA ARG A 71 20.65 0.41 1.75
C ARG A 71 19.23 0.79 1.30
N LEU A 72 18.77 0.15 0.24
CA LEU A 72 17.36 0.12 -0.19
C LEU A 72 16.83 -1.31 -0.15
N ARG A 73 15.75 -1.52 0.62
CA ARG A 73 15.09 -2.82 0.76
C ARG A 73 13.70 -2.81 0.13
N PHE A 74 13.26 -3.98 -0.32
CA PHE A 74 11.91 -4.19 -0.82
C PHE A 74 11.19 -5.21 0.06
N ARG A 75 9.93 -4.95 0.37
CA ARG A 75 9.17 -5.81 1.27
C ARG A 75 7.73 -5.99 0.82
N LEU A 76 7.23 -7.21 0.96
CA LEU A 76 5.81 -7.51 0.84
C LEU A 76 5.14 -7.30 2.21
N ALA A 77 4.07 -6.51 2.24
CA ALA A 77 3.39 -6.08 3.46
C ALA A 77 1.97 -6.69 3.56
N PRO A 78 1.83 -7.98 3.95
CA PRO A 78 0.53 -8.68 3.96
C PRO A 78 -0.46 -8.12 4.98
N ARG A 79 0.02 -7.32 5.95
CA ARG A 79 -0.80 -6.69 6.99
C ARG A 79 -1.20 -5.25 6.65
N MET A 80 -0.73 -4.69 5.53
CA MET A 80 -1.05 -3.32 5.12
C MET A 80 -2.45 -3.30 4.48
N THR A 81 -3.39 -2.57 5.10
CA THR A 81 -4.82 -2.59 4.70
C THR A 81 -5.37 -1.25 4.24
N ARG A 82 -4.55 -0.19 4.28
CA ARG A 82 -4.98 1.20 4.01
C ARG A 82 -4.30 1.86 2.82
N ALA A 83 -3.16 1.33 2.38
CA ALA A 83 -2.38 1.88 1.28
C ALA A 83 -1.83 0.73 0.42
N GLY A 84 -1.72 0.95 -0.89
CA GLY A 84 -1.17 -0.02 -1.84
C GLY A 84 0.34 -0.21 -1.68
N GLY A 85 1.06 0.87 -1.37
CA GLY A 85 2.48 0.86 -1.04
C GLY A 85 2.81 1.88 0.04
N LYS A 86 4.05 1.83 0.53
CA LYS A 86 4.66 2.88 1.32
C LYS A 86 6.18 2.83 1.26
N THR A 87 6.78 4.00 1.10
CA THR A 87 8.21 4.24 1.19
C THR A 87 8.59 4.76 2.57
N PHE A 88 9.64 4.18 3.14
CA PHE A 88 10.15 4.53 4.46
C PHE A 88 11.58 5.02 4.34
N ARG A 89 11.92 6.05 5.12
CA ARG A 89 13.29 6.43 5.44
C ARG A 89 13.53 6.22 6.93
N THR A 90 14.50 5.39 7.26
CA THR A 90 14.90 5.12 8.64
C THR A 90 16.28 5.71 8.88
N ARG A 91 16.41 6.55 9.91
CA ARG A 91 17.69 7.06 10.41
C ARG A 91 17.96 6.42 11.76
N ARG A 92 19.04 5.65 11.86
CA ARG A 92 19.47 5.00 13.09
C ARG A 92 20.75 5.64 13.59
N ARG A 93 20.77 6.08 14.84
CA ARG A 93 22.00 6.51 15.51
C ARG A 93 22.91 5.30 15.72
N VAL A 94 24.17 5.40 15.31
CA VAL A 94 25.19 4.37 15.46
C VAL A 94 26.36 4.96 16.23
N GLY A 95 26.77 4.26 17.29
CA GLY A 95 27.75 4.75 18.26
C GLY A 95 27.12 5.40 19.50
N ARG A 96 27.96 5.69 20.51
CA ARG A 96 27.60 6.36 21.76
C ARG A 96 28.35 7.69 21.88
N GLY A 97 27.77 8.65 22.60
CA GLY A 97 28.38 9.97 22.84
C GLY A 97 28.05 11.05 21.79
N PRO A 98 28.58 12.26 21.95
CA PRO A 98 28.23 13.44 21.13
C PRO A 98 28.58 13.29 19.64
N ASN A 99 29.55 12.44 19.30
CA ASN A 99 29.99 12.19 17.91
C ASN A 99 29.31 10.98 17.24
N ALA A 100 28.16 10.54 17.75
CA ALA A 100 27.46 9.40 17.17
C ALA A 100 26.98 9.71 15.73
N ALA A 101 27.30 8.81 14.81
CA ALA A 101 26.90 8.91 13.41
C ALA A 101 25.43 8.48 13.23
N TYR A 102 24.85 8.82 12.08
CA TYR A 102 23.52 8.34 11.68
C TYR A 102 23.63 7.51 10.42
N GLU A 103 23.12 6.29 10.48
CA GLU A 103 22.91 5.46 9.30
C GLU A 103 21.51 5.69 8.74
N THR A 104 21.45 6.02 7.45
CA THR A 104 20.18 6.13 6.72
C THR A 104 19.94 4.83 5.93
N SER A 105 18.68 4.40 5.86
CA SER A 105 18.23 3.32 4.99
C SER A 105 16.83 3.61 4.46
N TYR A 106 16.52 3.04 3.30
CA TYR A 106 15.23 3.18 2.63
C TYR A 106 14.56 1.82 2.47
N GLU A 107 13.23 1.81 2.51
CA GLU A 107 12.43 0.61 2.25
C GLU A 107 11.20 0.97 1.42
N ILE A 108 10.95 0.24 0.34
CA ILE A 108 9.68 0.26 -0.39
C ILE A 108 8.90 -0.99 -0.02
N ALA A 109 7.73 -0.81 0.60
CA ALA A 109 6.86 -1.90 1.00
C ALA A 109 5.54 -1.86 0.22
N ILE A 110 5.13 -2.98 -0.37
CA ILE A 110 3.89 -3.08 -1.16
C ILE A 110 2.90 -4.01 -0.47
N SER A 111 1.64 -3.59 -0.38
CA SER A 111 0.55 -4.38 0.15
C SER A 111 0.14 -5.48 -0.82
N THR A 112 0.59 -6.70 -0.57
CA THR A 112 0.05 -7.88 -1.25
C THR A 112 -1.44 -8.03 -0.96
N ARG A 113 -1.87 -7.71 0.26
CA ARG A 113 -3.28 -7.85 0.63
C ARG A 113 -4.20 -7.01 -0.24
N LEU A 114 -3.92 -5.72 -0.43
CA LEU A 114 -4.76 -4.86 -1.26
C LEU A 114 -4.61 -5.19 -2.74
N LEU A 115 -3.41 -5.55 -3.18
CA LEU A 115 -3.13 -5.94 -4.54
C LEU A 115 -3.92 -7.19 -4.97
N PHE A 116 -3.97 -8.24 -4.14
CA PHE A 116 -4.77 -9.42 -4.46
C PHE A 116 -6.26 -9.17 -4.30
N LEU A 117 -6.66 -8.48 -3.22
CA LEU A 117 -8.07 -8.20 -2.91
C LEU A 117 -8.78 -7.43 -4.02
N SER A 118 -8.10 -6.46 -4.64
CA SER A 118 -8.72 -5.58 -5.63
C SER A 118 -9.11 -6.31 -6.93
N PHE A 119 -8.57 -7.50 -7.17
CA PHE A 119 -8.74 -8.26 -8.43
C PHE A 119 -9.25 -9.69 -8.23
N ASP A 120 -9.77 -10.02 -7.04
CA ASP A 120 -10.33 -11.35 -6.73
C ASP A 120 -11.87 -11.36 -6.86
N ASP A 121 -12.52 -10.26 -6.46
CA ASP A 121 -13.97 -10.05 -6.52
C ASP A 121 -14.22 -8.53 -6.54
N ALA A 122 -13.82 -7.88 -7.64
CA ALA A 122 -13.77 -6.44 -7.74
C ALA A 122 -15.19 -5.85 -7.73
N THR A 123 -15.60 -5.31 -6.57
CA THR A 123 -16.92 -4.67 -6.38
C THR A 123 -17.12 -3.37 -7.18
N ARG A 124 -16.07 -2.92 -7.89
CA ARG A 124 -16.03 -1.76 -8.80
C ARG A 124 -14.77 -1.85 -9.68
N PRO A 125 -14.70 -1.05 -10.76
CA PRO A 125 -13.44 -0.82 -11.47
C PRO A 125 -12.35 -0.31 -10.52
N VAL A 126 -11.15 -0.88 -10.63
CA VAL A 126 -9.98 -0.47 -9.85
C VAL A 126 -9.29 0.68 -10.56
N THR A 127 -8.99 1.75 -9.82
CA THR A 127 -8.21 2.89 -10.31
C THR A 127 -6.96 3.01 -9.46
N VAL A 128 -5.80 3.25 -10.05
CA VAL A 128 -4.55 3.45 -9.29
C VAL A 128 -3.87 4.70 -9.85
N CYS A 129 -3.57 5.66 -8.97
CA CYS A 129 -2.99 6.96 -9.35
C CYS A 129 -3.82 7.70 -10.43
N GLY A 130 -5.15 7.58 -10.36
CA GLY A 130 -6.09 8.24 -11.28
C GLY A 130 -6.20 7.60 -12.66
N LEU A 131 -5.65 6.40 -12.85
CA LEU A 131 -5.64 5.67 -14.11
C LEU A 131 -6.26 4.27 -13.93
N PRO A 132 -6.91 3.69 -14.97
CA PRO A 132 -7.55 2.38 -14.87
C PRO A 132 -6.53 1.26 -14.56
N GLY A 133 -6.76 0.50 -13.49
CA GLY A 133 -5.99 -0.69 -13.16
C GLY A 133 -6.68 -1.93 -13.72
N THR A 134 -6.21 -2.42 -14.87
CA THR A 134 -6.81 -3.56 -15.59
C THR A 134 -6.51 -4.92 -14.95
N ASP A 135 -5.37 -5.02 -14.29
CA ASP A 135 -4.84 -6.26 -13.72
C ASP A 135 -3.84 -5.95 -12.59
N ARG A 136 -3.39 -7.01 -11.90
CA ARG A 136 -2.46 -6.91 -10.76
C ARG A 136 -1.11 -6.35 -11.15
N LEU A 137 -0.61 -6.62 -12.36
CA LEU A 137 0.67 -6.09 -12.83
C LEU A 137 0.58 -4.58 -13.08
N CYS A 138 -0.47 -4.12 -13.74
CA CYS A 138 -0.74 -2.70 -13.94
C CYS A 138 -0.84 -1.96 -12.60
N ALA A 139 -1.59 -2.52 -11.63
CA ALA A 139 -1.69 -1.94 -10.30
C ALA A 139 -0.34 -1.92 -9.57
N LEU A 140 0.42 -3.01 -9.64
CA LEU A 140 1.76 -3.10 -9.04
C LEU A 140 2.72 -2.06 -9.61
N GLN A 141 2.73 -1.91 -10.93
CA GLN A 141 3.54 -0.91 -11.64
C GLN A 141 3.23 0.51 -11.15
N ARG A 142 1.94 0.87 -11.06
CA ARG A 142 1.54 2.20 -10.60
C ARG A 142 1.86 2.47 -9.14
N ILE A 143 1.74 1.46 -8.28
CA ILE A 143 2.20 1.58 -6.89
C ILE A 143 3.71 1.78 -6.86
N MET A 144 4.48 1.02 -7.63
CA MET A 144 5.93 1.17 -7.69
C MET A 144 6.33 2.57 -8.16
N GLU A 145 5.76 3.06 -9.26
CA GLU A 145 5.94 4.42 -9.78
C GLU A 145 5.72 5.46 -8.68
N HIS A 146 4.61 5.35 -7.94
CA HIS A 146 4.28 6.27 -6.85
C HIS A 146 5.32 6.22 -5.72
N GLU A 147 5.72 5.02 -5.28
CA GLU A 147 6.73 4.86 -4.24
C GLU A 147 8.12 5.33 -4.67
N MET A 148 8.45 5.20 -5.95
CA MET A 148 9.71 5.73 -6.50
C MET A 148 9.75 7.26 -6.44
N LEU A 149 8.62 7.95 -6.64
CA LEU A 149 8.56 9.41 -6.46
C LEU A 149 8.73 9.81 -5.00
N HIS A 150 8.20 9.03 -4.06
CA HIS A 150 8.46 9.23 -2.64
C HIS A 150 9.95 9.10 -2.32
N LEU A 151 10.59 8.05 -2.85
CA LEU A 151 12.03 7.85 -2.69
C LEU A 151 12.82 9.02 -3.30
N LEU A 152 12.49 9.43 -4.53
CA LEU A 152 13.11 10.57 -5.22
C LEU A 152 13.01 11.83 -4.37
N GLU A 153 11.82 12.14 -3.84
CA GLU A 153 11.64 13.33 -3.02
C GLU A 153 12.47 13.28 -1.73
N MET A 154 12.54 12.12 -1.07
CA MET A 154 13.37 11.94 0.12
C MET A 154 14.87 12.06 -0.19
N LEU A 155 15.31 11.59 -1.36
CA LEU A 155 16.71 11.68 -1.79
C LEU A 155 17.12 13.11 -2.16
N VAL A 156 16.20 13.94 -2.63
CA VAL A 156 16.53 15.28 -3.13
C VAL A 156 16.23 16.36 -2.09
N TRP A 157 15.11 16.23 -1.37
CA TRP A 157 14.62 17.25 -0.44
C TRP A 157 14.47 16.77 1.00
N ASP A 158 14.92 15.55 1.32
CA ASP A 158 14.87 14.97 2.67
C ASP A 158 13.45 14.90 3.30
N ALA A 159 12.41 15.10 2.50
CA ALA A 159 11.00 15.01 2.88
C ALA A 159 10.16 14.71 1.64
N SER A 160 9.03 14.06 1.84
CA SER A 160 8.11 13.72 0.76
C SER A 160 6.65 13.81 1.20
N SER A 161 5.78 14.24 0.29
CA SER A 161 4.33 14.33 0.53
C SER A 161 3.55 14.23 -0.78
N CYS A 162 2.69 13.22 -0.88
CA CYS A 162 1.83 13.03 -2.05
C CYS A 162 0.73 14.10 -2.19
N ALA A 163 0.48 14.89 -1.13
CA ALA A 163 -0.43 16.02 -1.17
C ALA A 163 0.22 17.29 -1.77
N ALA A 164 1.55 17.39 -1.71
CA ALA A 164 2.28 18.56 -2.16
C ALA A 164 2.21 18.74 -3.69
N ALA A 165 2.17 20.00 -4.15
CA ALA A 165 2.13 20.32 -5.57
C ALA A 165 3.30 19.72 -6.34
N ARG A 166 4.49 19.72 -5.74
CA ARG A 166 5.70 19.15 -6.32
C ARG A 166 5.56 17.67 -6.66
N PHE A 167 5.06 16.86 -5.72
CA PHE A 167 4.83 15.44 -5.96
C PHE A 167 3.81 15.23 -7.09
N LYS A 168 2.69 15.97 -7.08
CA LYS A 168 1.66 15.88 -8.12
C LYS A 168 2.21 16.24 -9.50
N SER A 169 3.05 17.27 -9.59
CA SER A 169 3.73 17.65 -10.82
C SER A 169 4.68 16.57 -11.31
N LEU A 170 5.49 15.99 -10.42
CA LEU A 170 6.38 14.87 -10.77
C LEU A 170 5.60 13.64 -11.24
N ALA A 171 4.54 13.26 -10.52
CA ALA A 171 3.72 12.11 -10.87
C ALA A 171 3.07 12.25 -12.26
N ARG A 172 2.60 13.46 -12.59
CA ARG A 172 2.07 13.77 -13.91
C ARG A 172 3.16 13.79 -14.98
N ASN A 173 4.27 14.48 -14.73
CA ASN A 173 5.31 14.69 -15.73
C ASN A 173 6.11 13.42 -16.05
N VAL A 174 6.38 12.57 -15.06
CA VAL A 174 7.20 11.37 -15.22
C VAL A 174 6.36 10.17 -15.65
N PHE A 175 5.17 9.99 -15.06
CA PHE A 175 4.36 8.77 -15.24
C PHE A 175 2.94 9.02 -15.75
N GLY A 176 2.55 10.27 -16.03
CA GLY A 176 1.21 10.58 -16.52
C GLY A 176 0.09 10.34 -15.49
N HIS A 177 0.40 10.30 -14.19
CA HIS A 177 -0.62 10.04 -13.16
C HIS A 177 -1.68 11.14 -13.11
N GLY A 178 -2.95 10.74 -12.97
CA GLY A 178 -4.10 11.63 -12.80
C GLY A 178 -4.40 11.96 -11.33
N ALA A 179 -3.94 11.14 -10.39
CA ALA A 179 -4.08 11.34 -8.95
C ALA A 179 -2.85 10.82 -8.19
N SER A 180 -2.69 11.25 -6.94
CA SER A 180 -1.58 10.85 -6.06
C SER A 180 -2.00 9.84 -4.99
N THR A 181 -3.07 9.08 -5.22
CA THR A 181 -3.58 8.07 -4.29
C THR A 181 -3.67 6.68 -4.93
N HIS A 182 -3.45 5.66 -4.11
CA HIS A 182 -3.70 4.27 -4.46
C HIS A 182 -5.17 3.94 -4.18
N ASP A 183 -6.05 4.13 -5.16
CA ASP A 183 -7.48 3.85 -5.02
C ASP A 183 -7.80 2.34 -5.18
N LEU A 184 -7.12 1.52 -4.38
CA LEU A 184 -7.32 0.07 -4.30
C LEU A 184 -8.49 -0.28 -3.37
N VAL A 185 -9.15 -1.41 -3.65
CA VAL A 185 -10.26 -1.91 -2.83
C VAL A 185 -9.73 -2.31 -1.46
N THR A 186 -10.23 -1.64 -0.42
CA THR A 186 -9.85 -1.95 0.97
C THR A 186 -10.76 -3.02 1.58
N PRO A 187 -10.30 -3.76 2.61
CA PRO A 187 -11.17 -4.71 3.32
C PRO A 187 -12.42 -4.06 3.92
N ALA A 188 -12.31 -2.81 4.37
CA ALA A 188 -13.43 -2.05 4.91
C ALA A 188 -14.46 -1.72 3.81
N GLU A 189 -14.00 -1.22 2.66
CA GLU A 189 -14.87 -0.96 1.50
C GLU A 189 -15.60 -2.23 1.05
N ARG A 190 -14.88 -3.35 0.93
CA ARG A 190 -15.49 -4.64 0.57
C ARG A 190 -16.56 -5.05 1.58
N ALA A 191 -16.32 -4.83 2.87
CA ALA A 191 -17.31 -5.16 3.90
C ALA A 191 -18.58 -4.32 3.80
N VAL A 192 -18.45 -3.03 3.51
CA VAL A 192 -19.60 -2.15 3.26
C VAL A 192 -20.38 -2.62 2.03
N ARG A 193 -19.71 -2.90 0.91
CA ARG A 193 -20.41 -3.26 -0.34
C ARG A 193 -21.02 -4.66 -0.31
N LYS A 194 -20.33 -5.64 0.26
CA LYS A 194 -20.73 -7.06 0.20
C LYS A 194 -21.59 -7.51 1.39
N PHE A 195 -21.39 -6.89 2.56
CA PHE A 195 -22.06 -7.30 3.80
C PHE A 195 -22.86 -6.16 4.44
N ASP A 196 -22.88 -4.96 3.84
CA ASP A 196 -23.48 -3.77 4.43
C ASP A 196 -22.96 -3.48 5.86
N LEU A 197 -21.68 -3.75 6.13
CA LEU A 197 -21.08 -3.57 7.47
C LEU A 197 -20.08 -2.41 7.50
N ARG A 198 -20.25 -1.50 8.45
CA ARG A 198 -19.36 -0.37 8.73
C ARG A 198 -18.79 -0.47 10.14
N VAL A 199 -17.64 0.15 10.36
CA VAL A 199 -17.14 0.38 11.73
C VAL A 199 -18.11 1.32 12.44
N GLY A 200 -18.53 0.96 13.64
CA GLY A 200 -19.56 1.65 14.42
C GLY A 200 -20.93 0.97 14.36
N ASP A 201 -21.18 0.05 13.42
CA ASP A 201 -22.48 -0.62 13.33
C ASP A 201 -22.72 -1.52 14.54
N SER A 202 -23.97 -1.51 15.03
CA SER A 202 -24.47 -2.50 15.99
C SER A 202 -24.80 -3.80 15.25
N VAL A 203 -24.30 -4.91 15.77
CA VAL A 203 -24.47 -6.23 15.15
C VAL A 203 -24.83 -7.29 16.20
N SER A 204 -25.58 -8.30 15.77
CA SER A 204 -25.82 -9.54 16.50
C SER A 204 -25.12 -10.71 15.81
N PHE A 205 -24.70 -11.68 16.61
CA PHE A 205 -24.07 -12.92 16.15
C PHE A 205 -24.19 -14.00 17.21
N GLU A 206 -24.12 -15.27 16.80
CA GLU A 206 -24.00 -16.37 17.73
C GLU A 206 -22.53 -16.68 18.03
N PHE A 207 -22.24 -16.93 19.31
CA PHE A 207 -20.94 -17.39 19.77
C PHE A 207 -21.14 -18.41 20.89
N GLU A 208 -20.57 -19.61 20.72
CA GLU A 208 -20.73 -20.72 21.69
C GLU A 208 -22.21 -21.00 22.04
N GLY A 209 -23.09 -20.95 21.04
CA GLY A 209 -24.53 -21.20 21.20
C GLY A 209 -25.30 -20.08 21.90
N ARG A 210 -24.68 -18.90 22.12
CA ARG A 210 -25.33 -17.75 22.75
C ARG A 210 -25.43 -16.59 21.76
N PRO A 211 -26.60 -15.94 21.63
CA PRO A 211 -26.72 -14.71 20.87
C PRO A 211 -26.04 -13.58 21.64
N LEU A 212 -25.05 -12.95 21.01
CA LEU A 212 -24.36 -11.78 21.54
C LEU A 212 -24.64 -10.57 20.64
N ARG A 213 -24.64 -9.39 21.27
CA ARG A 213 -24.80 -8.10 20.57
C ARG A 213 -23.64 -7.20 20.93
N GLY A 214 -23.10 -6.50 19.93
CA GLY A 214 -21.99 -5.59 20.14
C GLY A 214 -21.82 -4.61 18.99
N THR A 215 -20.74 -3.85 19.05
CA THR A 215 -20.41 -2.81 18.06
C THR A 215 -19.18 -3.20 17.26
N VAL A 216 -19.25 -3.04 15.94
CA VAL A 216 -18.11 -3.30 15.04
C VAL A 216 -17.02 -2.25 15.28
N ASN A 217 -15.86 -2.67 15.76
CA ASN A 217 -14.73 -1.79 16.02
C ASN A 217 -13.69 -1.78 14.88
N ARG A 218 -13.59 -2.88 14.13
CA ARG A 218 -12.68 -2.99 12.98
C ARG A 218 -13.18 -4.04 12.01
N VAL A 219 -12.97 -3.81 10.72
CA VAL A 219 -13.28 -4.79 9.67
C VAL A 219 -12.07 -5.14 8.82
N ASN A 220 -11.78 -6.44 8.69
CA ASN A 220 -10.77 -6.98 7.79
C ASN A 220 -11.29 -8.21 6.99
N ARG A 221 -10.71 -9.41 7.16
CA ARG A 221 -11.32 -10.68 6.74
C ARG A 221 -12.45 -11.10 7.70
N ARG A 222 -12.38 -10.66 8.96
CA ARG A 222 -13.36 -10.81 10.02
C ARG A 222 -13.68 -9.43 10.60
N ALA A 223 -14.79 -9.30 11.31
CA ALA A 223 -15.06 -8.13 12.13
C ALA A 223 -14.51 -8.36 13.54
N THR A 224 -13.89 -7.34 14.11
CA THR A 224 -13.69 -7.26 15.56
C THR A 224 -14.91 -6.57 16.15
N VAL A 225 -15.71 -7.32 16.90
CA VAL A 225 -16.92 -6.83 17.58
C VAL A 225 -16.60 -6.64 19.05
N LEU A 226 -17.00 -5.48 19.60
CA LEU A 226 -16.89 -5.18 21.02
C LEU A 226 -18.23 -5.44 21.68
N VAL A 227 -18.25 -6.36 22.63
CA VAL A 227 -19.43 -6.68 23.45
C VAL A 227 -19.19 -6.13 24.84
N GLU A 228 -20.11 -5.33 25.36
CA GLU A 228 -20.00 -4.73 26.68
C GLU A 228 -20.01 -5.84 27.75
N SER A 229 -19.00 -5.83 28.63
CA SER A 229 -18.85 -6.85 29.68
C SER A 229 -18.05 -6.29 30.85
N ALA A 230 -18.52 -6.54 32.07
CA ALA A 230 -17.82 -6.14 33.30
C ALA A 230 -16.41 -6.76 33.41
N LYS A 231 -16.19 -7.94 32.80
CA LYS A 231 -14.90 -8.65 32.76
C LYS A 231 -13.99 -8.14 31.65
N GLY A 232 -14.49 -7.28 30.77
CA GLY A 232 -13.78 -6.75 29.62
C GLY A 232 -12.68 -5.74 29.96
N VAL A 233 -11.90 -5.40 28.93
CA VAL A 233 -10.87 -4.35 29.00
C VAL A 233 -11.55 -2.98 28.96
N ARG A 234 -11.08 -2.04 29.78
CA ARG A 234 -11.60 -0.66 29.80
C ARG A 234 -11.15 0.11 28.57
N TYR A 235 -12.08 0.81 27.93
CA TYR A 235 -11.83 1.68 26.78
C TYR A 235 -11.92 3.16 27.16
N THR A 236 -11.51 4.03 26.24
CA THR A 236 -11.49 5.49 26.41
C THR A 236 -12.87 6.10 26.66
N ASN A 237 -13.95 5.41 26.27
CA ASN A 237 -15.33 5.81 26.57
C ASN A 237 -15.80 5.40 27.98
N GLY A 238 -14.91 4.93 28.84
CA GLY A 238 -15.20 4.55 30.23
C GLY A 238 -15.79 3.14 30.40
N LYS A 239 -16.34 2.55 29.34
CA LYS A 239 -16.96 1.21 29.34
C LYS A 239 -15.92 0.09 29.19
N ARG A 240 -16.33 -1.14 29.52
CA ARG A 240 -15.50 -2.36 29.40
C ARG A 240 -16.05 -3.26 28.31
N TYR A 241 -15.16 -3.80 27.49
CA TYR A 241 -15.55 -4.66 26.36
C TYR A 241 -14.69 -5.91 26.25
N GLU A 242 -15.34 -6.99 25.87
CA GLU A 242 -14.69 -8.19 25.34
C GLU A 242 -14.63 -8.13 23.81
N LYS A 243 -13.55 -8.68 23.23
CA LYS A 243 -13.29 -8.63 21.79
C LYS A 243 -13.64 -9.98 21.17
N PHE A 244 -14.53 -9.97 20.18
CA PHE A 244 -14.89 -11.14 19.39
C PHE A 244 -14.41 -10.97 17.95
N TYR A 245 -13.92 -12.04 17.33
CA TYR A 245 -13.41 -12.05 15.96
C TYR A 245 -14.31 -12.89 15.05
N ILE A 246 -15.35 -12.28 14.50
CA ILE A 246 -16.45 -12.98 13.84
C ILE A 246 -16.35 -12.85 12.32
N PRO A 247 -16.50 -13.95 11.53
CA PRO A 247 -16.64 -13.88 10.08
C PRO A 247 -17.77 -12.94 9.63
N LEU A 248 -17.57 -12.18 8.55
CA LEU A 248 -18.53 -11.14 8.14
C LEU A 248 -19.91 -11.69 7.81
N GLY A 249 -20.00 -12.88 7.21
CA GLY A 249 -21.27 -13.53 6.89
C GLY A 249 -22.02 -14.10 8.10
N MET A 250 -21.45 -14.05 9.31
CA MET A 250 -22.11 -14.46 10.56
C MET A 250 -22.67 -13.26 11.35
N LEU A 251 -22.46 -12.04 10.85
CA LEU A 251 -22.97 -10.83 11.48
C LEU A 251 -24.31 -10.43 10.85
N THR A 252 -25.27 -10.10 11.70
CA THR A 252 -26.53 -9.47 11.29
C THR A 252 -26.57 -8.05 11.85
N LYS A 253 -26.98 -7.07 11.04
CA LYS A 253 -27.21 -5.71 11.54
C LYS A 253 -28.31 -5.72 12.59
N ALA A 254 -28.02 -5.14 13.74
CA ALA A 254 -29.00 -4.88 14.78
C ALA A 254 -29.34 -3.38 14.77
N PRO A 255 -30.50 -2.97 15.31
CA PRO A 255 -30.77 -1.57 15.61
C PRO A 255 -29.64 -0.98 16.47
N PRO A 256 -29.46 0.34 16.58
CA PRO A 256 -28.66 0.91 17.65
C PRO A 256 -29.26 0.52 19.01
N ALA A 257 -28.40 0.36 20.03
CA ALA A 257 -28.82 0.15 21.41
C ALA A 257 -29.05 1.50 22.11
#